data_AF-A0A9D9YRE1-F1
#
_entry.id   AF-A0A9D9YRE1-F1
#
_cell.length_a   1.000
_cell.length_b   1.000
_cell.length_c   1.000
_cell.angle_alpha   90.00
_cell.angle_beta   90.00
_cell.angle_gamma   90.00
#
_symmetry.space_group_name_H-M   'P 1'
#
loop_
_entity.id
_entity.type
_entity.pdbx_description
1 polymer ?
#
loop_
_entity_poly.entity_id
_entity_poly.type
_entity_poly.pdbx_seq_one_letter_code
_entity_poly.pdbx_strand_id
1 'polypeptide(L)'
;MPVLQSFTNRAVFQSLRSTTLTITGSACTIGGLVADVLQPIAPFASYLFGLSALGFVLLFILYRRGNEELLGAVAFTGIAAGVFGLIVLLQSGEDAEETGFIAAAVPGIAELQSRLGIIDAKLDGIAEDTQSLRESTARLEGSSAQVLRTLEEMRDNFASGGVIDNPRSPEDHYHNARLQELGGDYAAARRSYINYFRSDLPLLDPHLRFLAFLKVQEGTAGARETYTTLMAGKEDGMPAYVRLLLLEAPQRVLALEKHAGQHPDFAPVYYHLSEDASARRLGFQTLADKRAEQRYLQQFQAADEAGGLLKYMIDQALVEQWRNDASARLQALHALGDGTLENPVSLSFAVNNAGYTAQVTIAEPALEVLWNLQGGPEPHSTGDSGVINPQTGKPMPNLFFNLPAGQPDSTIAVRYRDLRGSLQGPYSFEFKGKKQSEDANQRVLEATTTSWVSFRDYDGKRLLYFTHLMSYRGSIEKIQYGLNAAQPNKNFRFPPWRKPGLAPIDAKTPAYITVPRSTRYVTVQLTYKNGEKSTVQRFDYPG
;
A
#
# COMPACT_ATOMS: atom_id res chain seq x y z
N MET A 1 37.25 -12.80 -51.61
CA MET A 1 35.83 -13.07 -51.94
C MET A 1 35.65 -14.56 -51.76
N PRO A 2 34.83 -15.06 -50.82
CA PRO A 2 33.39 -14.76 -50.68
C PRO A 2 32.83 -14.85 -49.22
N VAL A 3 31.49 -14.69 -49.04
CA VAL A 3 30.59 -15.35 -48.03
C VAL A 3 30.87 -15.07 -46.53
N LEU A 4 30.05 -14.39 -45.71
CA LEU A 4 28.62 -14.54 -45.35
C LEU A 4 28.06 -13.15 -44.95
N GLN A 5 26.92 -12.69 -45.46
CA GLN A 5 25.56 -12.99 -44.98
C GLN A 5 25.24 -12.52 -43.56
N SER A 6 24.25 -11.63 -43.51
CA SER A 6 23.20 -11.49 -42.48
C SER A 6 23.63 -11.51 -41.02
N PHE A 7 23.47 -10.39 -40.33
CA PHE A 7 22.48 -10.28 -39.25
C PHE A 7 22.30 -8.78 -38.92
N THR A 8 21.34 -8.20 -39.62
CA THR A 8 20.35 -7.25 -39.08
C THR A 8 20.74 -6.44 -37.84
N ASN A 9 20.87 -5.13 -38.09
CA ASN A 9 20.55 -3.97 -37.26
C ASN A 9 19.18 -4.06 -36.54
N ARG A 10 18.91 -5.16 -35.81
CA ARG A 10 17.77 -5.28 -34.88
C ARG A 10 18.20 -5.06 -33.44
N ALA A 11 19.38 -5.52 -33.03
CA ALA A 11 19.84 -5.36 -31.64
C ALA A 11 20.21 -3.91 -31.27
N VAL A 12 20.89 -3.18 -32.16
CA VAL A 12 21.26 -1.77 -31.94
C VAL A 12 20.03 -0.86 -32.02
N PHE A 13 19.14 -1.09 -32.97
CA PHE A 13 17.86 -0.37 -33.05
C PHE A 13 16.87 -0.78 -31.95
N GLN A 14 16.87 -2.02 -31.46
CA GLN A 14 16.07 -2.42 -30.29
C GLN A 14 16.65 -1.87 -28.98
N SER A 15 17.97 -1.75 -28.85
CA SER A 15 18.61 -1.15 -27.67
C SER A 15 18.38 0.37 -27.62
N LEU A 16 18.50 1.07 -28.75
CA LEU A 16 18.11 2.47 -28.86
C LEU A 16 16.60 2.64 -28.67
N ARG A 17 15.76 1.79 -29.26
CA ARG A 17 14.31 1.88 -29.07
C ARG A 17 13.87 1.51 -27.64
N SER A 18 14.47 0.53 -26.96
CA SER A 18 14.11 0.19 -25.58
C SER A 18 14.62 1.24 -24.59
N THR A 19 15.82 1.78 -24.80
CA THR A 19 16.41 2.79 -23.91
C THR A 19 15.76 4.16 -24.14
N THR A 20 15.50 4.53 -25.39
CA THR A 20 14.74 5.74 -25.70
C THR A 20 13.28 5.57 -25.27
N LEU A 21 12.55 4.47 -25.55
CA LEU A 21 11.15 4.33 -25.13
C LEU A 21 10.97 4.22 -23.60
N THR A 22 11.96 3.71 -22.85
CA THR A 22 11.91 3.68 -21.37
C THR A 22 12.24 5.04 -20.77
N ILE A 23 13.12 5.84 -21.41
CA ILE A 23 13.55 7.16 -20.91
C ILE A 23 12.65 8.30 -21.45
N THR A 24 12.15 8.24 -22.69
CA THR A 24 11.17 9.20 -23.23
C THR A 24 9.73 8.82 -22.91
N GLY A 25 9.40 7.55 -22.67
CA GLY A 25 8.08 7.17 -22.13
C GLY A 25 7.82 7.67 -20.70
N SER A 26 8.89 7.91 -19.94
CA SER A 26 8.85 8.53 -18.62
C SER A 26 9.20 10.03 -18.63
N ALA A 27 9.89 10.54 -19.66
CA ALA A 27 10.22 11.97 -19.78
C ALA A 27 9.26 12.81 -20.64
N CYS A 28 8.53 12.22 -21.61
CA CYS A 28 7.52 12.97 -22.39
C CYS A 28 6.20 13.19 -21.64
N THR A 29 6.01 12.55 -20.49
CA THR A 29 4.93 12.83 -19.52
C THR A 29 5.31 13.92 -18.51
N ILE A 30 6.49 14.54 -18.63
CA ILE A 30 6.98 15.61 -17.75
C ILE A 30 6.89 16.98 -18.45
N GLY A 31 5.85 17.20 -19.27
CA GLY A 31 5.49 18.55 -19.74
C GLY A 31 4.63 19.33 -18.73
N GLY A 32 3.85 18.61 -17.91
CA GLY A 32 2.94 19.21 -16.92
C GLY A 32 3.45 19.24 -15.49
N LEU A 33 4.64 18.68 -15.23
CA LEU A 33 5.22 18.53 -13.87
C LEU A 33 6.36 19.52 -13.61
N VAL A 34 6.55 20.51 -14.50
CA VAL A 34 7.64 21.49 -14.39
C VAL A 34 7.27 22.64 -13.44
N ALA A 35 6.00 22.85 -13.12
CA ALA A 35 5.61 23.89 -12.16
C ALA A 35 5.78 23.46 -10.68
N ASP A 36 5.45 22.22 -10.34
CA ASP A 36 5.41 21.75 -8.94
C ASP A 36 6.76 21.31 -8.37
N VAL A 37 7.73 20.97 -9.23
CA VAL A 37 9.07 20.54 -8.79
C VAL A 37 10.08 21.70 -8.77
N LEU A 38 9.79 22.83 -9.43
CA LEU A 38 10.75 23.92 -9.58
C LEU A 38 10.75 24.96 -8.45
N GLN A 39 9.67 25.10 -7.66
CA GLN A 39 9.64 26.09 -6.57
C GLN A 39 10.73 25.89 -5.49
N PRO A 40 11.13 24.66 -5.09
CA PRO A 40 12.26 24.47 -4.17
C PRO A 40 13.64 24.58 -4.85
N ILE A 41 13.71 24.45 -6.19
CA ILE A 41 14.98 24.35 -6.95
C ILE A 41 15.40 25.71 -7.52
N ALA A 42 14.46 26.66 -7.66
CA ALA A 42 14.71 28.00 -8.20
C ALA A 42 15.94 28.74 -7.61
N PRO A 43 16.17 28.78 -6.27
CA PRO A 43 17.37 29.44 -5.73
C PRO A 43 18.67 28.65 -5.95
N PHE A 44 18.60 27.40 -6.41
CA PHE A 44 19.74 26.51 -6.63
C PHE A 44 20.04 26.23 -8.11
N ALA A 45 19.15 26.61 -9.03
CA ALA A 45 19.24 26.29 -10.46
C ALA A 45 20.51 26.82 -11.13
N SER A 46 20.97 28.03 -10.76
CA SER A 46 22.21 28.62 -11.27
C SER A 46 23.46 27.86 -10.81
N TYR A 47 23.50 27.41 -9.55
CA TYR A 47 24.58 26.58 -9.01
C TYR A 47 24.60 25.18 -9.66
N LEU A 48 23.43 24.58 -9.85
CA LEU A 48 23.28 23.26 -10.50
C LEU A 48 23.65 23.30 -11.99
N PHE A 49 23.30 24.38 -12.69
CA PHE A 49 23.77 24.64 -14.05
C PHE A 49 25.29 24.74 -14.10
N GLY A 50 25.90 25.56 -13.23
CA GLY A 50 27.35 25.72 -13.16
C GLY A 50 28.10 24.41 -12.87
N LEU A 51 27.63 23.62 -11.90
CA LEU A 51 28.19 22.30 -11.57
C LEU A 51 28.07 21.29 -12.73
N SER A 52 26.90 21.27 -13.39
CA SER A 52 26.64 20.34 -14.51
C SER A 52 27.47 20.70 -15.74
N ALA A 53 27.60 22.00 -16.05
CA ALA A 53 28.43 22.48 -17.15
C ALA A 53 29.93 22.21 -16.91
N LEU A 54 30.42 22.44 -15.69
CA LEU A 54 31.81 22.14 -15.31
C LEU A 54 32.08 20.62 -15.39
N GLY A 55 31.16 19.81 -14.84
CA GLY A 55 31.24 18.35 -14.89
C GLY A 55 31.22 17.82 -16.33
N PHE A 56 30.37 18.38 -17.18
CA PHE A 56 30.32 18.04 -18.60
C PHE A 56 31.65 18.30 -19.30
N VAL A 57 32.24 19.49 -19.12
CA VAL A 57 33.52 19.84 -19.75
C VAL A 57 34.64 18.91 -19.26
N LEU A 58 34.70 18.62 -17.96
CA LEU A 58 35.76 17.80 -17.36
C LEU A 58 35.65 16.34 -17.81
N LEU A 59 34.44 15.78 -17.81
CA LEU A 59 34.19 14.42 -18.31
C LEU A 59 34.37 14.30 -19.82
N PHE A 60 34.02 15.34 -20.58
CA PHE A 60 34.21 15.37 -22.03
C PHE A 60 35.71 15.37 -22.41
N ILE A 61 36.55 16.08 -21.65
CA ILE A 61 38.01 16.06 -21.81
C ILE A 61 38.57 14.68 -21.50
N LEU A 62 38.10 14.03 -20.43
CA LEU A 62 38.54 12.68 -20.04
C LEU A 62 38.09 11.62 -21.06
N TYR A 63 36.88 11.73 -21.59
CA TYR A 63 36.37 10.89 -22.68
C TYR A 63 37.24 11.04 -23.94
N ARG A 64 37.55 12.28 -24.35
CA ARG A 64 38.44 12.56 -25.50
C ARG A 64 39.88 12.08 -25.31
N ARG A 65 40.32 11.78 -24.08
CA ARG A 65 41.63 11.22 -23.77
C ARG A 65 41.69 9.69 -23.81
N GLY A 66 40.60 9.01 -24.21
CA GLY A 66 40.59 7.57 -24.48
C GLY A 66 39.76 6.74 -23.50
N ASN A 67 39.03 7.36 -22.57
CA ASN A 67 38.14 6.66 -21.64
C ASN A 67 36.72 6.57 -22.20
N GLU A 68 36.50 5.66 -23.16
CA GLU A 68 35.23 5.51 -23.88
C GLU A 68 34.05 5.09 -22.99
N GLU A 69 34.31 4.46 -21.84
CA GLU A 69 33.29 4.08 -20.84
C GLU A 69 32.56 5.28 -20.22
N LEU A 70 33.13 6.50 -20.32
CA LEU A 70 32.55 7.72 -19.76
C LEU A 70 31.48 8.38 -20.65
N LEU A 71 31.20 7.83 -21.83
CA LEU A 71 30.23 8.41 -22.78
C LEU A 71 28.84 8.62 -22.15
N GLY A 72 28.38 7.67 -21.32
CA GLY A 72 27.12 7.78 -20.60
C GLY A 72 27.10 8.94 -19.59
N ALA A 73 28.21 9.14 -18.86
CA ALA A 73 28.33 10.22 -17.88
C ALA A 73 28.43 11.61 -18.56
N VAL A 74 29.09 11.68 -19.72
CA VAL A 74 29.12 12.87 -20.58
C VAL A 74 27.73 13.21 -21.10
N ALA A 75 26.98 12.23 -21.61
CA ALA A 75 25.62 12.45 -22.10
C ALA A 75 24.68 12.94 -20.97
N PHE A 76 24.77 12.33 -19.79
CA PHE A 76 23.96 12.70 -18.63
C PHE A 76 24.25 14.13 -18.15
N THR A 77 25.52 14.49 -17.99
CA THR A 77 25.91 15.84 -17.54
C THR A 77 25.59 16.92 -18.58
N GLY A 78 25.65 16.60 -19.88
CA GLY A 78 25.22 17.50 -20.95
C GLY A 78 23.72 17.77 -20.96
N ILE A 79 22.90 16.73 -20.77
CA ILE A 79 21.43 16.87 -20.64
C ILE A 79 21.10 17.69 -19.39
N ALA A 80 21.74 17.41 -18.26
CA ALA A 80 21.53 18.16 -17.01
C ALA A 80 21.89 19.65 -17.18
N ALA A 81 23.02 19.97 -17.84
CA ALA A 81 23.40 21.34 -18.14
C ALA A 81 22.40 22.03 -19.07
N GLY A 82 21.85 21.33 -20.07
CA GLY A 82 20.81 21.88 -20.95
C GLY A 82 19.50 22.19 -20.23
N VAL A 83 19.04 21.29 -19.35
CA VAL A 83 17.80 21.46 -18.58
C VAL A 83 17.94 22.59 -17.55
N PHE A 84 19.00 22.60 -16.75
CA PHE A 84 19.22 23.68 -15.76
C PHE A 84 19.54 25.01 -16.43
N GLY A 85 20.24 25.00 -17.57
CA GLY A 85 20.49 26.20 -18.37
C GLY A 85 19.19 26.81 -18.90
N LEU A 86 18.26 25.99 -19.39
CA LEU A 86 16.94 26.44 -19.83
C LEU A 86 16.14 27.05 -18.67
N ILE A 87 16.19 26.45 -17.48
CA ILE A 87 15.51 26.99 -16.28
C ILE A 87 16.08 28.36 -15.88
N VAL A 88 17.40 28.53 -15.89
CA VAL A 88 18.05 29.82 -15.59
C VAL A 88 17.67 30.87 -16.64
N LEU A 89 17.60 30.49 -17.92
CA LEU A 89 17.22 31.37 -19.02
C LEU A 89 15.74 31.82 -18.91
N LEU A 90 14.85 30.90 -18.51
CA LEU A 90 13.44 31.17 -18.23
C LEU A 90 13.22 32.07 -17.01
N GLN A 91 14.18 32.15 -16.08
CA GLN A 91 14.12 33.00 -14.89
C GLN A 91 14.71 34.41 -15.09
N SER A 92 15.45 34.63 -16.18
CA SER A 92 16.23 35.86 -16.42
C SER A 92 15.54 36.88 -17.35
N GLY A 93 14.33 36.59 -17.85
CA GLY A 93 13.58 37.49 -18.73
C GLY A 93 12.73 38.49 -17.93
N GLU A 94 13.00 39.79 -18.08
CA GLU A 94 12.31 40.89 -17.37
C GLU A 94 10.97 41.31 -17.97
N ASP A 95 10.52 40.74 -19.09
CA ASP A 95 9.21 41.06 -19.71
C ASP A 95 8.34 39.80 -19.78
N ALA A 96 7.60 39.53 -18.69
CA ALA A 96 6.70 38.39 -18.57
C ALA A 96 5.28 38.82 -18.17
N GLU A 97 4.79 39.91 -18.75
CA GLU A 97 3.36 40.20 -18.84
C GLU A 97 2.98 40.23 -20.33
N GLU A 98 1.93 39.47 -20.67
CA GLU A 98 1.26 39.40 -21.98
C GLU A 98 1.93 38.51 -23.05
N THR A 99 1.22 37.41 -23.38
CA THR A 99 1.49 36.35 -24.38
C THR A 99 2.39 35.19 -23.95
N GLY A 100 1.82 33.97 -23.97
CA GLY A 100 2.49 32.73 -23.63
C GLY A 100 3.62 32.40 -24.61
N PHE A 101 4.85 32.44 -24.12
CA PHE A 101 6.09 32.38 -24.91
C PHE A 101 6.41 31.01 -25.54
N ILE A 102 5.56 29.97 -25.37
CA ILE A 102 5.76 28.66 -26.01
C ILE A 102 5.23 28.63 -27.45
N ALA A 103 4.32 29.53 -27.83
CA ALA A 103 3.91 29.66 -29.23
C ALA A 103 4.98 30.33 -30.11
N ALA A 104 5.89 31.11 -29.52
CA ALA A 104 6.91 31.86 -30.24
C ALA A 104 8.25 31.09 -30.41
N ALA A 105 8.52 30.08 -29.58
CA ALA A 105 9.86 29.47 -29.50
C ALA A 105 10.09 28.28 -30.44
N VAL A 106 9.05 27.60 -30.94
CA VAL A 106 9.21 26.48 -31.89
C VAL A 106 8.02 26.41 -32.86
N PRO A 107 8.17 26.86 -34.12
CA PRO A 107 7.17 26.60 -35.15
C PRO A 107 7.15 25.08 -35.45
N GLY A 108 6.03 24.41 -35.24
CA GLY A 108 5.81 23.03 -35.71
C GLY A 108 5.30 22.01 -34.68
N ILE A 109 5.16 22.36 -33.40
CA ILE A 109 4.65 21.40 -32.39
C ILE A 109 3.16 21.10 -32.60
N ALA A 110 2.35 22.11 -32.94
CA ALA A 110 0.93 21.92 -33.26
C ALA A 110 0.73 21.00 -34.49
N GLU A 111 1.60 21.12 -35.49
CA GLU A 111 1.54 20.29 -36.69
C GLU A 111 2.08 18.87 -36.46
N LEU A 112 3.05 18.72 -35.55
CA LEU A 112 3.55 17.42 -35.10
C LEU A 112 2.47 16.66 -34.28
N GLN A 113 1.70 17.35 -33.44
CA GLN A 113 0.61 16.74 -32.67
C GLN A 113 -0.56 16.30 -33.56
N SER A 114 -0.88 17.08 -34.60
CA SER A 114 -1.85 16.69 -35.64
C SER A 114 -1.37 15.48 -36.44
N ARG A 115 -0.09 15.44 -36.85
CA ARG A 115 0.49 14.30 -37.59
C ARG A 115 0.66 13.03 -36.75
N LEU A 116 0.71 13.14 -35.42
CA LEU A 116 0.80 12.01 -34.49
C LEU A 116 -0.57 11.45 -34.05
N GLY A 117 -1.69 12.01 -34.52
CA GLY A 117 -3.04 11.49 -34.27
C GLY A 117 -3.49 11.55 -32.81
N ILE A 118 -2.81 12.35 -31.96
CA ILE A 118 -3.12 12.45 -30.52
C ILE A 118 -4.43 13.22 -30.28
N ILE A 119 -4.77 14.15 -31.19
CA ILE A 119 -6.03 14.88 -31.17
C ILE A 119 -7.16 13.96 -31.63
N ASP A 120 -6.96 13.23 -32.73
CA ASP A 120 -7.94 12.27 -33.26
C ASP A 120 -8.22 11.14 -32.26
N ALA A 121 -7.20 10.58 -31.60
CA ALA A 121 -7.39 9.55 -30.57
C ALA A 121 -8.14 10.04 -29.31
N LYS A 122 -8.05 11.34 -28.99
CA LYS A 122 -8.84 11.96 -27.92
C LYS A 122 -10.28 12.28 -28.37
N LEU A 123 -10.50 12.50 -29.66
CA LEU A 123 -11.82 12.71 -30.25
C LEU A 123 -12.55 11.38 -30.52
N ASP A 124 -11.83 10.30 -30.83
CA ASP A 124 -12.38 8.96 -31.07
C ASP A 124 -12.88 8.29 -29.78
N GLY A 125 -12.21 8.52 -28.64
CA GLY A 125 -12.70 8.07 -27.32
C GLY A 125 -14.09 8.62 -27.00
N ILE A 126 -14.41 9.83 -27.47
CA ILE A 126 -15.72 10.50 -27.26
C ILE A 126 -16.84 9.83 -28.09
N ALA A 127 -16.50 9.17 -29.22
CA ALA A 127 -17.46 8.49 -30.07
C ALA A 127 -17.78 7.06 -29.57
N GLU A 128 -16.79 6.32 -29.05
CA GLU A 128 -16.96 4.99 -28.47
C GLU A 128 -17.83 5.01 -27.18
N ASP A 129 -17.75 6.10 -26.41
CA ASP A 129 -18.60 6.44 -25.25
C ASP A 129 -20.11 6.49 -25.58
N THR A 130 -20.50 6.58 -26.87
CA THR A 130 -21.91 6.74 -27.30
C THR A 130 -22.68 5.40 -27.34
N GLN A 131 -22.00 4.27 -27.50
CA GLN A 131 -22.66 2.97 -27.68
C GLN A 131 -22.96 2.27 -26.35
N SER A 132 -22.06 2.37 -25.36
CA SER A 132 -22.25 1.81 -24.00
C SER A 132 -23.37 2.53 -23.22
N LEU A 133 -23.66 3.79 -23.59
CA LEU A 133 -24.70 4.62 -22.98
C LEU A 133 -26.13 4.12 -23.29
N ARG A 134 -26.37 3.61 -24.51
CA ARG A 134 -27.67 3.02 -24.90
C ARG A 134 -28.02 1.77 -24.07
N GLU A 135 -27.01 1.04 -23.63
CA GLU A 135 -27.17 -0.19 -22.83
C GLU A 135 -27.36 0.10 -21.33
N SER A 136 -26.80 1.21 -20.85
CA SER A 136 -26.91 1.64 -19.44
C SER A 136 -28.18 2.46 -19.17
N THR A 137 -28.70 3.20 -20.16
CA THR A 137 -29.91 4.02 -20.07
C THR A 137 -31.21 3.24 -19.95
N ALA A 138 -31.24 1.99 -20.44
CA ALA A 138 -32.41 1.11 -20.28
C ALA A 138 -32.71 0.71 -18.81
N ARG A 139 -31.86 1.06 -17.84
CA ARG A 139 -31.94 0.59 -16.45
C ARG A 139 -32.44 1.63 -15.43
N LEU A 140 -32.64 2.90 -15.79
CA LEU A 140 -32.86 3.98 -14.80
C LEU A 140 -34.02 4.94 -15.18
N GLU A 141 -35.22 4.71 -14.64
CA GLU A 141 -36.37 5.62 -14.78
C GLU A 141 -36.72 6.31 -13.44
N GLY A 142 -36.99 7.62 -13.47
CA GLY A 142 -37.58 8.35 -12.33
C GLY A 142 -37.38 9.87 -12.35
N SER A 143 -36.14 10.37 -12.33
CA SER A 143 -35.82 11.82 -12.48
C SER A 143 -34.86 12.09 -13.65
N SER A 144 -34.66 11.08 -14.49
CA SER A 144 -33.55 10.96 -15.43
C SER A 144 -33.76 11.75 -16.73
N ALA A 145 -35.00 11.97 -17.18
CA ALA A 145 -35.25 12.45 -18.56
C ALA A 145 -34.69 13.85 -18.88
N GLN A 146 -34.67 14.78 -17.93
CA GLN A 146 -34.13 16.13 -18.16
C GLN A 146 -32.60 16.15 -18.09
N VAL A 147 -32.03 15.42 -17.12
CA VAL A 147 -30.57 15.24 -17.01
C VAL A 147 -30.04 14.49 -18.22
N LEU A 148 -30.73 13.43 -18.66
CA LEU A 148 -30.42 12.67 -19.88
C LEU A 148 -30.50 13.52 -21.14
N ARG A 149 -31.53 14.38 -21.26
CA ARG A 149 -31.64 15.30 -22.40
C ARG A 149 -30.48 16.31 -22.44
N THR A 150 -30.19 16.94 -21.30
CA THR A 150 -29.04 17.84 -21.13
C THR A 150 -27.71 17.13 -21.42
N LEU A 151 -27.56 15.87 -21.00
CA LEU A 151 -26.40 15.02 -21.29
C LEU A 151 -26.27 14.69 -22.79
N GLU A 152 -27.37 14.37 -23.45
CA GLU A 152 -27.42 14.10 -24.90
C GLU A 152 -27.09 15.35 -25.71
N GLU A 153 -27.65 16.50 -25.35
CA GLU A 153 -27.37 17.79 -25.99
C GLU A 153 -25.90 18.23 -25.79
N MET A 154 -25.32 18.03 -24.59
CA MET A 154 -23.88 18.25 -24.38
C MET A 154 -23.04 17.39 -25.32
N ARG A 155 -23.35 16.10 -25.43
CA ARG A 155 -22.61 15.16 -26.27
C ARG A 155 -22.63 15.55 -27.74
N ASP A 156 -23.79 15.91 -28.26
CA ASP A 156 -23.94 16.31 -29.67
C ASP A 156 -23.15 17.59 -29.97
N ASN A 157 -23.07 18.52 -29.01
CA ASN A 157 -22.23 19.71 -29.10
C ASN A 157 -20.73 19.40 -29.03
N PHE A 158 -20.29 18.41 -28.22
CA PHE A 158 -18.88 17.98 -28.16
C PHE A 158 -18.38 17.40 -29.49
N ALA A 159 -19.26 16.74 -30.27
CA ALA A 159 -18.93 16.22 -31.60
C ALA A 159 -18.71 17.31 -32.66
N SER A 160 -19.13 18.55 -32.41
CA SER A 160 -19.06 19.66 -33.39
C SER A 160 -17.65 20.25 -33.59
N GLY A 161 -16.67 19.85 -32.76
CA GLY A 161 -15.23 20.06 -33.02
C GLY A 161 -14.68 21.48 -32.86
N GLY A 162 -15.45 22.45 -32.34
CA GLY A 162 -15.00 23.84 -32.21
C GLY A 162 -15.69 24.62 -31.10
N VAL A 163 -15.13 25.79 -30.76
CA VAL A 163 -15.76 26.74 -29.81
C VAL A 163 -17.05 27.28 -30.45
N ILE A 164 -18.14 27.23 -29.69
CA ILE A 164 -19.44 27.76 -30.10
C ILE A 164 -19.40 29.28 -29.97
N ASP A 165 -19.52 30.01 -31.08
CA ASP A 165 -19.40 31.48 -31.12
C ASP A 165 -20.47 32.23 -30.32
N ASN A 166 -21.67 31.64 -30.18
CA ASN A 166 -22.79 32.25 -29.46
C ASN A 166 -23.45 31.22 -28.53
N PRO A 167 -22.79 30.87 -27.40
CA PRO A 167 -23.29 29.86 -26.48
C PRO A 167 -24.54 30.39 -25.76
N ARG A 168 -25.63 29.63 -25.80
CA ARG A 168 -26.94 30.02 -25.23
C ARG A 168 -27.41 29.08 -24.13
N SER A 169 -26.92 27.85 -24.15
CA SER A 169 -27.26 26.82 -23.19
C SER A 169 -26.11 26.62 -22.20
N PRO A 170 -26.37 26.16 -20.97
CA PRO A 170 -25.29 25.75 -20.06
C PRO A 170 -24.38 24.68 -20.72
N GLU A 171 -24.96 23.78 -21.50
CA GLU A 171 -24.25 22.77 -22.27
C GLU A 171 -23.20 23.39 -23.21
N ASP A 172 -23.57 24.44 -23.96
CA ASP A 172 -22.65 25.19 -24.83
C ASP A 172 -21.52 25.86 -24.03
N HIS A 173 -21.86 26.42 -22.87
CA HIS A 173 -20.89 27.07 -21.99
C HIS A 173 -19.89 26.08 -21.41
N TYR A 174 -20.32 24.89 -21.01
CA TYR A 174 -19.42 23.84 -20.52
C TYR A 174 -18.53 23.29 -21.63
N HIS A 175 -19.09 23.04 -22.82
CA HIS A 175 -18.32 22.65 -24.01
C HIS A 175 -17.21 23.65 -24.34
N ASN A 176 -17.56 24.93 -24.42
CA ASN A 176 -16.58 26.01 -24.65
C ASN A 176 -15.52 26.04 -23.57
N ALA A 177 -15.91 25.90 -22.29
CA ALA A 177 -14.96 25.88 -21.19
C ALA A 177 -13.94 24.76 -21.34
N ARG A 178 -14.37 23.56 -21.73
CA ARG A 178 -13.51 22.40 -21.93
C ARG A 178 -12.56 22.56 -23.12
N LEU A 179 -13.05 23.02 -24.27
CA LEU A 179 -12.19 23.26 -25.43
C LEU A 179 -11.15 24.35 -25.15
N GLN A 180 -11.55 25.43 -24.49
CA GLN A 180 -10.64 26.53 -24.12
C GLN A 180 -9.60 26.09 -23.09
N GLU A 181 -10.00 25.28 -22.10
CA GLU A 181 -9.10 24.66 -21.11
C GLU A 181 -8.06 23.77 -21.80
N LEU A 182 -8.48 22.87 -22.69
CA LEU A 182 -7.58 22.00 -23.44
C LEU A 182 -6.68 22.76 -24.42
N GLY A 183 -7.16 23.88 -24.96
CA GLY A 183 -6.40 24.78 -25.83
C GLY A 183 -5.46 25.73 -25.09
N GLY A 184 -5.50 25.77 -23.74
CA GLY A 184 -4.66 26.64 -22.91
C GLY A 184 -5.14 28.09 -22.78
N ASP A 185 -6.32 28.43 -23.30
CA ASP A 185 -6.95 29.75 -23.07
C ASP A 185 -7.75 29.74 -21.76
N TYR A 186 -6.98 29.81 -20.67
CA TYR A 186 -7.48 29.76 -19.30
C TYR A 186 -8.42 30.93 -18.95
N ALA A 187 -8.21 32.11 -19.54
CA ALA A 187 -9.04 33.28 -19.28
C ALA A 187 -10.43 33.12 -19.93
N ALA A 188 -10.49 32.60 -21.16
CA ALA A 188 -11.76 32.27 -21.80
C ALA A 188 -12.47 31.12 -21.08
N ALA A 189 -11.74 30.05 -20.73
CA ALA A 189 -12.29 28.91 -20.01
C ALA A 189 -12.97 29.33 -18.69
N ARG A 190 -12.32 30.20 -17.91
CA ARG A 190 -12.88 30.74 -16.65
C ARG A 190 -14.21 31.46 -16.88
N ARG A 191 -14.30 32.31 -17.92
CA ARG A 191 -15.55 33.02 -18.26
C ARG A 191 -16.66 32.05 -18.65
N SER A 192 -16.33 31.03 -19.44
CA SER A 192 -17.26 29.99 -19.88
C SER A 192 -17.79 29.17 -18.70
N TYR A 193 -16.93 28.77 -17.75
CA TYR A 193 -17.36 28.12 -16.50
C TYR A 193 -18.29 29.01 -15.65
N ILE A 194 -17.95 30.30 -15.47
CA ILE A 194 -18.80 31.24 -14.72
C ILE A 194 -20.19 31.36 -15.35
N ASN A 195 -20.28 31.41 -16.68
CA ASN A 195 -21.56 31.45 -17.39
C ASN A 195 -22.33 30.13 -17.23
N TYR A 196 -21.66 28.98 -17.31
CA TYR A 196 -22.27 27.67 -17.03
C TYR A 196 -22.93 27.66 -15.65
N PHE A 197 -22.23 28.12 -14.60
CA PHE A 197 -22.73 28.08 -13.22
C PHE A 197 -23.97 28.95 -12.97
N ARG A 198 -24.42 29.80 -13.91
CA ARG A 198 -25.67 30.55 -13.77
C ARG A 198 -26.91 29.65 -13.79
N SER A 199 -26.82 28.49 -14.45
CA SER A 199 -27.93 27.54 -14.65
C SER A 199 -28.24 26.66 -13.42
N ASP A 200 -27.33 26.59 -12.44
CA ASP A 200 -27.47 25.81 -11.20
C ASP A 200 -27.78 24.31 -11.41
N LEU A 201 -27.23 23.72 -12.47
CA LEU A 201 -27.40 22.29 -12.74
C LEU A 201 -26.74 21.43 -11.65
N PRO A 202 -27.36 20.30 -11.26
CA PRO A 202 -26.84 19.41 -10.22
C PRO A 202 -25.73 18.48 -10.76
N LEU A 203 -24.75 19.04 -11.47
CA LEU A 203 -23.66 18.29 -12.11
C LEU A 203 -22.34 18.67 -11.44
N LEU A 204 -21.62 17.65 -10.97
CA LEU A 204 -20.44 17.78 -10.13
C LEU A 204 -19.17 18.05 -10.94
N ASP A 205 -19.01 17.41 -12.10
CA ASP A 205 -17.77 17.47 -12.88
C ASP A 205 -17.37 18.89 -13.31
N PRO A 206 -18.26 19.80 -13.75
CA PRO A 206 -17.86 21.17 -14.06
C PRO A 206 -17.34 21.92 -12.84
N HIS A 207 -17.90 21.65 -11.65
CA HIS A 207 -17.39 22.24 -10.42
C HIS A 207 -16.03 21.68 -10.03
N LEU A 208 -15.80 20.37 -10.16
CA LEU A 208 -14.50 19.74 -9.86
C LEU A 208 -13.40 20.25 -10.80
N ARG A 209 -13.72 20.39 -12.10
CA ARG A 209 -12.79 20.91 -13.11
C ARG A 209 -12.46 22.38 -12.86
N PHE A 210 -13.48 23.20 -12.61
CA PHE A 210 -13.28 24.59 -12.24
C PHE A 210 -12.48 24.73 -10.94
N LEU A 211 -12.71 23.85 -9.96
CA LEU A 211 -11.94 23.85 -8.72
C LEU A 211 -10.47 23.46 -8.95
N ALA A 212 -10.20 22.44 -9.77
CA ALA A 212 -8.83 22.06 -10.14
C ALA A 212 -8.13 23.22 -10.86
N PHE A 213 -8.84 23.90 -11.76
CA PHE A 213 -8.39 25.10 -12.42
C PHE A 213 -8.01 26.22 -11.44
N LEU A 214 -8.90 26.57 -10.51
CA LEU A 214 -8.60 27.61 -9.51
C LEU A 214 -7.41 27.24 -8.63
N LYS A 215 -7.26 25.97 -8.25
CA LYS A 215 -6.13 25.51 -7.44
C LYS A 215 -4.79 25.68 -8.14
N VAL A 216 -4.73 25.47 -9.46
CA VAL A 216 -3.52 25.67 -10.26
C VAL A 216 -3.14 27.16 -10.33
N GLN A 217 -4.13 28.06 -10.45
CA GLN A 217 -3.86 29.50 -10.61
C GLN A 217 -3.62 30.22 -9.28
N GLU A 218 -4.40 29.90 -8.26
CA GLU A 218 -4.54 30.71 -7.03
C GLU A 218 -4.14 29.93 -5.76
N GLY A 219 -3.74 28.65 -5.92
CA GLY A 219 -3.50 27.74 -4.80
C GLY A 219 -4.80 27.31 -4.10
N THR A 220 -4.70 26.42 -3.12
CA THR A 220 -5.88 25.87 -2.41
C THR A 220 -6.66 26.93 -1.65
N ALA A 221 -5.98 27.86 -0.98
CA ALA A 221 -6.61 28.91 -0.21
C ALA A 221 -7.34 29.93 -1.10
N GLY A 222 -6.71 30.37 -2.19
CA GLY A 222 -7.31 31.28 -3.17
C GLY A 222 -8.49 30.62 -3.89
N ALA A 223 -8.35 29.36 -4.31
CA ALA A 223 -9.44 28.59 -4.90
C ALA A 223 -10.66 28.50 -3.99
N ARG A 224 -10.45 28.35 -2.67
CA ARG A 224 -11.55 28.34 -1.71
C ARG A 224 -12.25 29.70 -1.64
N GLU A 225 -11.49 30.79 -1.54
CA GLU A 225 -12.04 32.14 -1.47
C GLU A 225 -12.82 32.49 -2.75
N THR A 226 -12.20 32.28 -3.91
CA THR A 226 -12.79 32.57 -5.22
C THR A 226 -14.03 31.74 -5.48
N TYR A 227 -13.99 30.43 -5.22
CA TYR A 227 -15.15 29.57 -5.40
C TYR A 227 -16.30 29.96 -4.47
N THR A 228 -16.00 30.23 -3.19
CA THR A 228 -17.01 30.64 -2.20
C THR A 228 -17.65 31.97 -2.60
N THR A 229 -16.85 32.93 -3.05
CA THR A 229 -17.33 34.24 -3.51
C THR A 229 -18.19 34.12 -4.76
N LEU A 230 -17.75 33.32 -5.74
CA LEU A 230 -18.49 33.10 -6.98
C LEU A 230 -19.84 32.42 -6.75
N MET A 231 -19.90 31.50 -5.78
CA MET A 231 -21.10 30.75 -5.44
C MET A 231 -21.89 31.39 -4.28
N ALA A 232 -21.62 32.65 -3.95
CA ALA A 232 -22.35 33.36 -2.90
C ALA A 232 -23.85 33.40 -3.21
N GLY A 233 -24.67 33.03 -2.22
CA GLY A 233 -26.13 32.93 -2.39
C GLY A 233 -26.61 31.57 -2.94
N LYS A 234 -25.70 30.65 -3.29
CA LYS A 234 -25.99 29.26 -3.62
C LYS A 234 -25.56 28.36 -2.45
N GLU A 235 -26.36 28.37 -1.40
CA GLU A 235 -26.02 27.71 -0.13
C GLU A 235 -26.29 26.19 -0.12
N ASP A 236 -27.04 25.69 -1.09
CA ASP A 236 -27.44 24.28 -1.23
C ASP A 236 -26.86 23.62 -2.50
N GLY A 237 -27.19 22.35 -2.74
CA GLY A 237 -26.86 21.62 -3.97
C GLY A 237 -25.37 21.33 -4.16
N MET A 238 -24.92 21.32 -5.43
CA MET A 238 -23.51 21.02 -5.76
C MET A 238 -22.52 22.05 -5.20
N PRO A 239 -22.79 23.37 -5.22
CA PRO A 239 -21.90 24.34 -4.59
C PRO A 239 -21.66 24.07 -3.10
N ALA A 240 -22.69 23.65 -2.36
CA ALA A 240 -22.56 23.29 -0.95
C ALA A 240 -21.63 22.09 -0.75
N TYR A 241 -21.81 21.04 -1.55
CA TYR A 241 -20.95 19.86 -1.50
C TYR A 241 -19.50 20.17 -1.86
N VAL A 242 -19.25 20.96 -2.91
CA VAL A 242 -17.90 21.32 -3.36
C VAL A 242 -17.16 22.18 -2.33
N ARG A 243 -17.88 23.05 -1.59
CA ARG A 243 -17.30 23.76 -0.43
C ARG A 243 -16.80 22.81 0.66
N LEU A 244 -17.40 21.63 0.83
CA LEU A 244 -16.88 20.62 1.76
C LEU A 244 -15.50 20.12 1.32
N LEU A 245 -15.29 19.93 0.01
CA LEU A 245 -14.01 19.48 -0.55
C LEU A 245 -12.86 20.49 -0.38
N LEU A 246 -13.21 21.73 -0.08
CA LEU A 246 -12.29 22.84 0.18
C LEU A 246 -11.93 23.01 1.66
N LEU A 247 -12.55 22.25 2.56
CA LEU A 247 -12.21 22.24 3.98
C LEU A 247 -10.87 21.53 4.21
N GLU A 248 -10.23 21.82 5.34
CA GLU A 248 -9.04 21.09 5.80
C GLU A 248 -9.39 19.64 6.18
N ALA A 249 -8.43 18.72 6.06
CA ALA A 249 -8.71 17.28 6.08
C ALA A 249 -9.59 16.78 7.25
N PRO A 250 -9.34 17.13 8.54
CA PRO A 250 -10.19 16.66 9.63
C PRO A 250 -11.63 17.16 9.55
N GLN A 251 -11.82 18.41 9.12
CA GLN A 251 -13.15 19.03 8.97
C GLN A 251 -13.86 18.51 7.73
N ARG A 252 -13.12 18.32 6.64
CA ARG A 252 -13.61 17.75 5.37
C ARG A 252 -14.15 16.35 5.59
N VAL A 253 -13.38 15.46 6.21
CA VAL A 253 -13.82 14.07 6.46
C VAL A 253 -15.11 14.06 7.27
N LEU A 254 -15.17 14.80 8.37
CA LEU A 254 -16.37 14.87 9.22
C LEU A 254 -17.58 15.44 8.46
N ALA A 255 -17.37 16.48 7.65
CA ALA A 255 -18.45 17.06 6.85
C ALA A 255 -18.93 16.13 5.73
N LEU A 256 -18.01 15.41 5.08
CA LEU A 256 -18.34 14.42 4.04
C LEU A 256 -19.04 13.20 4.64
N GLU A 257 -18.62 12.70 5.80
CA GLU A 257 -19.32 11.62 6.52
C GLU A 257 -20.76 12.01 6.87
N LYS A 258 -20.96 13.25 7.36
CA LYS A 258 -22.30 13.79 7.62
C LYS A 258 -23.13 13.85 6.34
N HIS A 259 -22.55 14.35 5.24
CA HIS A 259 -23.22 14.42 3.95
C HIS A 259 -23.59 13.02 3.42
N ALA A 260 -22.69 12.05 3.54
CA ALA A 260 -22.92 10.66 3.16
C ALA A 260 -24.07 10.01 3.96
N GLY A 261 -24.20 10.35 5.24
CA GLY A 261 -25.33 9.90 6.07
C GLY A 261 -26.68 10.51 5.67
N GLN A 262 -26.67 11.72 5.09
CA GLN A 262 -27.87 12.41 4.61
C GLN A 262 -28.24 12.02 3.17
N HIS A 263 -27.25 11.64 2.36
CA HIS A 263 -27.39 11.32 0.94
C HIS A 263 -26.65 10.01 0.61
N PRO A 264 -27.18 8.85 1.06
CA PRO A 264 -26.51 7.57 0.88
C PRO A 264 -26.45 7.09 -0.58
N ASP A 265 -27.27 7.66 -1.47
CA ASP A 265 -27.26 7.40 -2.90
C ASP A 265 -26.23 8.26 -3.66
N PHE A 266 -25.61 9.25 -3.02
CA PHE A 266 -24.68 10.16 -3.67
C PHE A 266 -23.26 9.57 -3.74
N ALA A 267 -22.98 8.74 -4.75
CA ALA A 267 -21.72 8.01 -4.89
C ALA A 267 -20.44 8.87 -4.74
N PRO A 268 -20.35 10.11 -5.28
CA PRO A 268 -19.14 10.92 -5.19
C PRO A 268 -18.61 11.16 -3.77
N VAL A 269 -19.48 11.22 -2.76
CA VAL A 269 -19.06 11.41 -1.36
C VAL A 269 -18.16 10.27 -0.88
N TYR A 270 -18.49 9.03 -1.23
CA TYR A 270 -17.71 7.86 -0.83
C TYR A 270 -16.38 7.78 -1.57
N TYR A 271 -16.33 8.21 -2.84
CA TYR A 271 -15.08 8.33 -3.57
C TYR A 271 -14.14 9.35 -2.92
N HIS A 272 -14.64 10.54 -2.56
CA HIS A 272 -13.81 11.54 -1.91
C HIS A 272 -13.41 11.18 -0.47
N LEU A 273 -14.26 10.46 0.27
CA LEU A 273 -13.92 9.88 1.57
C LEU A 273 -12.84 8.81 1.45
N SER A 274 -12.88 7.95 0.42
CA SER A 274 -11.85 6.95 0.19
C SER A 274 -10.51 7.61 -0.09
N GLU A 275 -10.48 8.69 -0.89
CA GLU A 275 -9.27 9.46 -1.14
C GLU A 275 -8.65 10.02 0.15
N ASP A 276 -9.48 10.54 1.08
CA ASP A 276 -9.02 11.05 2.38
C ASP A 276 -8.50 9.95 3.32
N ALA A 277 -8.94 8.70 3.12
CA ALA A 277 -8.43 7.52 3.81
C ALA A 277 -7.23 6.87 3.10
N SER A 278 -6.84 7.34 1.92
CA SER A 278 -5.80 6.73 1.09
C SER A 278 -4.37 7.17 1.48
N ALA A 279 -3.39 6.31 1.18
CA ALA A 279 -1.98 6.68 1.31
C ALA A 279 -1.61 7.93 0.48
N ARG A 280 -2.32 8.20 -0.62
CA ARG A 280 -2.08 9.35 -1.51
C ARG A 280 -2.26 10.69 -0.79
N ARG A 281 -3.28 10.82 0.07
CA ARG A 281 -3.51 12.05 0.84
C ARG A 281 -2.85 12.04 2.21
N LEU A 282 -2.67 10.86 2.79
CA LEU A 282 -2.15 10.72 4.15
C LEU A 282 -0.62 10.60 4.22
N GLY A 283 0.03 10.28 3.11
CA GLY A 283 1.45 9.92 3.03
C GLY A 283 1.73 8.54 3.63
N PHE A 284 1.29 8.32 4.87
CA PHE A 284 1.30 7.03 5.55
C PHE A 284 -0.12 6.60 5.91
N GLN A 285 -0.45 5.35 5.61
CA GLN A 285 -1.77 4.79 5.83
C GLN A 285 -1.72 3.69 6.90
N THR A 286 -2.45 3.90 8.00
CA THR A 286 -2.61 2.89 9.07
C THR A 286 -3.57 1.77 8.63
N LEU A 287 -3.64 0.66 9.38
CA LEU A 287 -4.66 -0.36 9.12
C LEU A 287 -6.08 0.16 9.35
N ALA A 288 -6.26 1.09 10.30
CA ALA A 288 -7.55 1.75 10.49
C ALA A 288 -7.95 2.58 9.25
N ASP A 289 -7.00 3.31 8.66
CA ASP A 289 -7.22 4.05 7.42
C ASP A 289 -7.54 3.10 6.25
N LYS A 290 -6.83 1.98 6.14
CA LYS A 290 -7.11 0.94 5.11
C LYS A 290 -8.51 0.35 5.24
N ARG A 291 -8.97 0.07 6.46
CA ARG A 291 -10.35 -0.38 6.71
C ARG A 291 -11.37 0.69 6.32
N ALA A 292 -11.08 1.95 6.66
CA ALA A 292 -11.94 3.07 6.29
C ALA A 292 -12.02 3.23 4.76
N GLU A 293 -10.87 3.20 4.08
CA GLU A 293 -10.78 3.24 2.61
C GLU A 293 -11.57 2.07 1.99
N GLN A 294 -11.37 0.84 2.47
CA GLN A 294 -12.11 -0.33 1.97
C GLN A 294 -13.62 -0.13 2.10
N ARG A 295 -14.09 0.30 3.27
CA ARG A 295 -15.52 0.57 3.51
C ARG A 295 -16.05 1.64 2.56
N TYR A 296 -15.32 2.73 2.36
CA TYR A 296 -15.74 3.79 1.45
C TYR A 296 -15.73 3.37 -0.02
N LEU A 297 -14.75 2.58 -0.46
CA LEU A 297 -14.72 2.03 -1.82
C LEU A 297 -15.89 1.07 -2.07
N GLN A 298 -16.25 0.24 -1.09
CA GLN A 298 -17.42 -0.64 -1.18
C GLN A 298 -18.73 0.16 -1.23
N GLN A 299 -18.86 1.20 -0.41
CA GLN A 299 -20.03 2.11 -0.43
C GLN A 299 -20.12 2.88 -1.76
N PHE A 300 -18.98 3.31 -2.30
CA PHE A 300 -18.89 3.94 -3.62
C PHE A 300 -19.40 3.01 -4.71
N GLN A 301 -18.92 1.75 -4.76
CA GLN A 301 -19.37 0.76 -5.75
C GLN A 301 -20.88 0.51 -5.65
N ALA A 302 -21.40 0.31 -4.44
CA ALA A 302 -22.82 0.09 -4.23
C ALA A 302 -23.69 1.30 -4.66
N ALA A 303 -23.24 2.52 -4.35
CA ALA A 303 -23.95 3.73 -4.75
C ALA A 303 -23.86 3.99 -6.27
N ASP A 304 -22.72 3.71 -6.91
CA ASP A 304 -22.53 3.80 -8.36
C ASP A 304 -23.41 2.80 -9.11
N GLU A 305 -23.45 1.53 -8.66
CA GLU A 305 -24.33 0.49 -9.22
C GLU A 305 -25.82 0.88 -9.16
N ALA A 306 -26.21 1.65 -8.14
CA ALA A 306 -27.56 2.21 -8.00
C ALA A 306 -27.82 3.45 -8.89
N GLY A 307 -26.86 3.86 -9.72
CA GLY A 307 -26.95 5.05 -10.58
C GLY A 307 -26.55 6.36 -9.90
N GLY A 308 -26.03 6.29 -8.68
CA GLY A 308 -25.66 7.42 -7.82
C GLY A 308 -24.46 8.24 -8.29
N LEU A 309 -23.72 7.78 -9.31
CA LEU A 309 -22.59 8.48 -9.90
C LEU A 309 -22.99 9.20 -11.20
N LEU A 310 -23.51 8.44 -12.17
CA LEU A 310 -23.92 8.95 -13.50
C LEU A 310 -25.00 10.03 -13.43
N LYS A 311 -25.81 10.04 -12.37
CA LYS A 311 -26.81 11.09 -12.12
C LYS A 311 -26.20 12.49 -11.96
N TYR A 312 -24.93 12.58 -11.55
CA TYR A 312 -24.26 13.83 -11.19
C TYR A 312 -23.02 14.12 -12.03
N MET A 313 -22.70 13.29 -13.04
CA MET A 313 -21.48 13.43 -13.84
C MET A 313 -21.77 13.28 -15.33
N ILE A 314 -21.25 14.19 -16.13
CA ILE A 314 -21.36 14.17 -17.59
C ILE A 314 -20.18 13.44 -18.23
N ASP A 315 -18.98 13.72 -17.71
CA ASP A 315 -17.72 13.23 -18.25
C ASP A 315 -17.52 11.72 -17.99
N GLN A 316 -17.78 10.89 -19.01
CA GLN A 316 -17.63 9.43 -18.92
C GLN A 316 -16.19 9.01 -18.67
N ALA A 317 -15.22 9.67 -19.28
CA ALA A 317 -13.81 9.39 -19.04
C ALA A 317 -13.43 9.60 -17.56
N LEU A 318 -13.98 10.64 -16.91
CA LEU A 318 -13.79 10.86 -15.47
C LEU A 318 -14.52 9.80 -14.63
N VAL A 319 -15.72 9.39 -15.02
CA VAL A 319 -16.48 8.31 -14.36
C VAL A 319 -15.72 6.99 -14.43
N GLU A 320 -15.23 6.61 -15.62
CA GLU A 320 -14.43 5.42 -15.83
C GLU A 320 -13.11 5.47 -15.06
N GLN A 321 -12.47 6.65 -15.03
CA GLN A 321 -11.28 6.86 -14.21
C GLN A 321 -11.56 6.58 -12.73
N TRP A 322 -12.68 7.08 -12.19
CA TRP A 322 -13.05 6.84 -10.78
C TRP A 322 -13.38 5.38 -10.51
N ARG A 323 -14.12 4.72 -11.41
CA ARG A 323 -14.42 3.28 -11.32
C ARG A 323 -13.16 2.43 -11.34
N ASN A 324 -12.23 2.73 -12.25
CA ASN A 324 -10.98 2.00 -12.40
C ASN A 324 -10.04 2.24 -11.21
N ASP A 325 -9.89 3.48 -10.73
CA ASP A 325 -9.10 3.80 -9.53
C ASP A 325 -9.69 3.09 -8.29
N ALA A 326 -11.00 3.19 -8.09
CA ALA A 326 -11.68 2.56 -6.96
C ALA A 326 -11.53 1.04 -6.97
N SER A 327 -11.74 0.41 -8.14
CA SER A 327 -11.59 -1.04 -8.32
C SER A 327 -10.16 -1.50 -8.06
N ALA A 328 -9.17 -0.79 -8.61
CA ALA A 328 -7.76 -1.12 -8.42
C ALA A 328 -7.33 -1.01 -6.94
N ARG A 329 -7.76 0.06 -6.25
CA ARG A 329 -7.46 0.24 -4.82
C ARG A 329 -8.16 -0.79 -3.94
N LEU A 330 -9.39 -1.13 -4.25
CA LEU A 330 -10.12 -2.17 -3.51
C LEU A 330 -9.46 -3.54 -3.71
N GLN A 331 -9.03 -3.87 -4.92
CA GLN A 331 -8.27 -5.10 -5.20
C GLN A 331 -6.94 -5.13 -4.44
N ALA A 332 -6.22 -4.01 -4.39
CA ALA A 332 -4.97 -3.92 -3.63
C ALA A 332 -5.19 -4.11 -2.12
N LEU A 333 -6.31 -3.61 -1.57
CA LEU A 333 -6.69 -3.83 -0.18
C LEU A 333 -7.07 -5.29 0.11
N HIS A 334 -7.80 -5.94 -0.80
CA HIS A 334 -8.12 -7.37 -0.69
C HIS A 334 -6.88 -8.26 -0.79
N ALA A 335 -5.88 -7.85 -1.57
CA ALA A 335 -4.61 -8.59 -1.71
C ALA A 335 -3.76 -8.63 -0.42
N LEU A 336 -4.07 -7.80 0.59
CA LEU A 336 -3.42 -7.85 1.91
C LEU A 336 -3.76 -9.13 2.71
N GLY A 337 -4.69 -9.95 2.21
CA GLY A 337 -5.10 -11.24 2.77
C GLY A 337 -6.27 -11.10 3.74
N ASP A 338 -7.25 -12.00 3.58
CA ASP A 338 -8.41 -12.10 4.47
C ASP A 338 -7.91 -12.31 5.92
N GLY A 339 -8.30 -11.40 6.80
CA GLY A 339 -7.95 -11.43 8.22
C GLY A 339 -6.77 -10.55 8.65
N THR A 340 -5.91 -10.04 7.76
CA THR A 340 -4.83 -9.11 8.18
C THR A 340 -5.38 -7.76 8.64
N LEU A 341 -6.43 -7.27 7.98
CA LEU A 341 -7.11 -6.03 8.37
C LEU A 341 -7.94 -6.22 9.65
N GLU A 342 -8.57 -7.38 9.82
CA GLU A 342 -9.46 -7.66 10.95
C GLU A 342 -8.71 -8.10 12.21
N ASN A 343 -7.68 -8.94 12.05
CA ASN A 343 -6.86 -9.51 13.10
C ASN A 343 -5.38 -9.17 12.87
N PRO A 344 -4.99 -7.89 13.03
CA PRO A 344 -3.64 -7.44 12.74
C PRO A 344 -2.62 -7.86 13.81
N VAL A 345 -3.06 -8.42 14.92
CA VAL A 345 -2.21 -8.84 16.04
C VAL A 345 -2.20 -10.36 16.12
N SER A 346 -1.00 -10.93 16.24
CA SER A 346 -0.82 -12.32 16.62
C SER A 346 0.11 -12.43 17.83
N LEU A 347 -0.07 -13.51 18.59
CA LEU A 347 0.67 -13.78 19.81
C LEU A 347 1.26 -15.18 19.75
N SER A 348 2.56 -15.30 20.02
CA SER A 348 3.24 -16.58 20.17
C SER A 348 3.97 -16.65 21.50
N PHE A 349 4.21 -17.84 22.02
CA PHE A 349 4.85 -18.03 23.32
C PHE A 349 6.15 -18.82 23.20
N ALA A 350 7.22 -18.25 23.73
CA ALA A 350 8.43 -18.99 24.05
C ALA A 350 8.39 -19.42 25.52
N VAL A 351 8.83 -20.64 25.81
CA VAL A 351 8.84 -21.22 27.16
C VAL A 351 10.29 -21.27 27.64
N ASN A 352 10.54 -20.80 28.86
CA ASN A 352 11.84 -20.87 29.51
C ASN A 352 11.69 -21.21 31.01
N ASN A 353 12.81 -21.36 31.72
CA ASN A 353 12.80 -21.74 33.14
C ASN A 353 12.17 -20.68 34.06
N ALA A 354 12.11 -19.41 33.63
CA ALA A 354 11.50 -18.31 34.39
C ALA A 354 10.00 -18.16 34.10
N GLY A 355 9.50 -18.72 32.99
CA GLY A 355 8.10 -18.74 32.63
C GLY A 355 7.89 -18.69 31.12
N TYR A 356 7.08 -17.74 30.68
CA TYR A 356 6.69 -17.59 29.28
C TYR A 356 7.05 -16.19 28.81
N THR A 357 7.63 -16.10 27.61
CA THR A 357 7.80 -14.84 26.90
C THR A 357 6.79 -14.83 25.77
N ALA A 358 5.80 -13.95 25.86
CA ALA A 358 4.81 -13.74 24.83
C ALA A 358 5.37 -12.75 23.80
N GLN A 359 5.51 -13.18 22.55
CA GLN A 359 5.93 -12.33 21.43
C GLN A 359 4.71 -11.86 20.67
N VAL A 360 4.60 -10.55 20.50
CA VAL A 360 3.52 -9.85 19.80
C VAL A 360 4.00 -9.54 18.39
N THR A 361 3.22 -9.90 17.38
CA THR A 361 3.44 -9.44 16.01
C THR A 361 2.24 -8.60 15.58
N ILE A 362 2.52 -7.43 15.01
CA ILE A 362 1.50 -6.49 14.54
C ILE A 362 1.74 -6.25 13.04
N ALA A 363 0.69 -6.30 12.24
CA ALA A 363 0.73 -6.08 10.79
C ALA A 363 1.02 -4.63 10.38
N GLU A 364 1.22 -3.72 11.34
CA GLU A 364 1.66 -2.35 11.12
C GLU A 364 2.59 -1.86 12.24
N PRO A 365 3.38 -0.79 12.00
CA PRO A 365 4.17 -0.15 13.05
C PRO A 365 3.30 0.40 14.18
N ALA A 366 3.68 0.10 15.42
CA ALA A 366 3.04 0.62 16.63
C ALA A 366 3.95 1.63 17.34
N LEU A 367 3.35 2.65 17.95
CA LEU A 367 4.01 3.58 18.86
C LEU A 367 4.10 3.03 20.29
N GLU A 368 3.15 2.19 20.69
CA GLU A 368 3.07 1.61 22.03
C GLU A 368 2.32 0.28 21.93
N VAL A 369 2.72 -0.71 22.74
CA VAL A 369 1.96 -1.95 22.93
C VAL A 369 1.56 -2.06 24.38
N LEU A 370 0.27 -2.30 24.62
CA LEU A 370 -0.28 -2.49 25.95
C LEU A 370 -0.91 -3.87 26.07
N TRP A 371 -0.85 -4.46 27.25
CA TRP A 371 -1.46 -5.75 27.51
C TRP A 371 -1.99 -5.85 28.93
N ASN A 372 -2.99 -6.70 29.12
CA ASN A 372 -3.43 -7.16 30.43
C ASN A 372 -4.10 -8.52 30.36
N LEU A 373 -4.22 -9.19 31.50
CA LEU A 373 -5.11 -10.34 31.63
C LEU A 373 -6.56 -9.85 31.69
N GLN A 374 -7.44 -10.47 30.93
CA GLN A 374 -8.86 -10.10 30.89
C GLN A 374 -9.49 -10.29 32.29
N GLY A 375 -10.18 -9.26 32.78
CA GLY A 375 -10.69 -9.20 34.16
C GLY A 375 -9.65 -8.79 35.21
N GLY A 376 -8.41 -8.51 34.80
CA GLY A 376 -7.36 -7.95 35.63
C GLY A 376 -7.33 -6.41 35.64
N PRO A 377 -6.31 -5.80 36.28
CA PRO A 377 -6.13 -4.36 36.38
C PRO A 377 -5.88 -3.67 35.02
N GLU A 378 -5.71 -2.34 35.07
CA GLU A 378 -5.41 -1.44 33.94
C GLU A 378 -4.31 -2.00 32.99
N PRO A 379 -4.39 -1.73 31.67
CA PRO A 379 -3.40 -2.17 30.70
C PRO A 379 -1.98 -1.72 31.05
N HIS A 380 -1.02 -2.64 30.94
CA HIS A 380 0.40 -2.37 31.15
C HIS A 380 1.11 -2.17 29.81
N SER A 381 1.93 -1.11 29.71
CA SER A 381 2.80 -0.90 28.55
C SER A 381 3.95 -1.92 28.54
N THR A 382 4.38 -2.35 27.36
CA THR A 382 5.59 -3.19 27.20
C THR A 382 6.88 -2.39 27.27
N GLY A 383 6.80 -1.04 27.27
CA GLY A 383 7.95 -0.14 27.27
C GLY A 383 8.67 -0.08 25.93
N ASP A 384 9.78 0.66 25.89
CA ASP A 384 10.56 0.89 24.67
C ASP A 384 11.71 -0.10 24.52
N SER A 385 12.01 -0.45 23.27
CA SER A 385 13.15 -1.30 22.87
C SER A 385 14.48 -0.53 22.78
N GLY A 386 14.45 0.79 22.90
CA GLY A 386 15.62 1.66 22.70
C GLY A 386 16.02 1.85 21.23
N VAL A 387 15.37 1.17 20.29
CA VAL A 387 15.60 1.33 18.84
C VAL A 387 14.65 2.37 18.29
N ILE A 388 15.16 3.32 17.51
CA ILE A 388 14.33 4.34 16.84
C ILE A 388 13.77 3.79 15.53
N ASN A 389 12.47 3.94 15.32
CA ASN A 389 11.84 3.62 14.05
C ASN A 389 12.25 4.68 12.99
N PRO A 390 12.88 4.29 11.88
CA PRO A 390 13.35 5.23 10.87
C PRO A 390 12.22 5.96 10.14
N GLN A 391 11.01 5.41 10.13
CA GLN A 391 9.83 6.03 9.49
C GLN A 391 9.19 7.11 10.37
N THR A 392 9.34 7.02 11.69
CA THR A 392 8.59 7.88 12.63
C THR A 392 9.49 8.73 13.52
N GLY A 393 10.79 8.42 13.60
CA GLY A 393 11.74 9.06 14.50
C GLY A 393 11.47 8.79 15.98
N LYS A 394 10.54 7.89 16.32
CA LYS A 394 10.16 7.56 17.70
C LYS A 394 10.72 6.20 18.12
N PRO A 395 10.96 5.96 19.43
CA PRO A 395 11.30 4.64 19.94
C PRO A 395 10.27 3.58 19.53
N MET A 396 10.73 2.40 19.16
CA MET A 396 9.88 1.24 18.92
C MET A 396 9.50 0.59 20.25
N PRO A 397 8.23 0.18 20.43
CA PRO A 397 7.83 -0.55 21.62
C PRO A 397 8.47 -1.94 21.66
N ASN A 398 8.61 -2.50 22.86
CA ASN A 398 8.93 -3.91 23.02
C ASN A 398 7.76 -4.74 22.48
N LEU A 399 8.06 -5.61 21.52
CA LEU A 399 7.09 -6.55 20.94
C LEU A 399 7.01 -7.85 21.75
N PHE A 400 7.28 -7.78 23.05
CA PHE A 400 7.15 -8.92 23.94
C PHE A 400 6.85 -8.49 25.38
N PHE A 401 6.28 -9.43 26.14
CA PHE A 401 6.12 -9.31 27.60
C PHE A 401 6.27 -10.70 28.24
N ASN A 402 6.49 -10.73 29.55
CA ASN A 402 6.75 -11.97 30.28
C ASN A 402 5.59 -12.34 31.20
N LEU A 403 5.29 -13.64 31.28
CA LEU A 403 4.37 -14.24 32.23
C LEU A 403 5.15 -15.20 33.14
N PRO A 404 4.82 -15.28 34.44
CA PRO A 404 5.50 -16.18 35.36
C PRO A 404 5.24 -17.66 35.01
N ALA A 405 6.16 -18.56 35.38
CA ALA A 405 6.00 -20.00 35.13
C ALA A 405 4.71 -20.60 35.73
N GLY A 406 4.23 -20.04 36.83
CA GLY A 406 2.99 -20.41 37.50
C GLY A 406 1.74 -19.69 36.99
N GLN A 407 1.81 -18.97 35.87
CA GLN A 407 0.66 -18.23 35.33
C GLN A 407 -0.54 -19.18 35.08
N PRO A 408 -1.70 -18.92 35.69
CA PRO A 408 -2.91 -19.70 35.43
C PRO A 408 -3.43 -19.48 34.01
N ASP A 409 -4.22 -20.45 33.54
CA ASP A 409 -4.96 -20.32 32.28
C ASP A 409 -5.81 -19.05 32.32
N SER A 410 -5.69 -18.24 31.27
CA SER A 410 -6.23 -16.88 31.24
C SER A 410 -6.43 -16.41 29.80
N THR A 411 -7.18 -15.33 29.62
CA THR A 411 -7.24 -14.62 28.35
C THR A 411 -6.37 -13.37 28.44
N ILE A 412 -5.50 -13.17 27.46
CA ILE A 412 -4.64 -12.00 27.33
C ILE A 412 -5.32 -11.04 26.36
N ALA A 413 -5.50 -9.79 26.76
CA ALA A 413 -5.93 -8.71 25.90
C ALA A 413 -4.71 -7.87 25.50
N VAL A 414 -4.47 -7.72 24.20
CA VAL A 414 -3.41 -6.87 23.64
C VAL A 414 -4.05 -5.66 22.96
N ARG A 415 -3.47 -4.50 23.16
CA ARG A 415 -3.79 -3.24 22.49
C ARG A 415 -2.51 -2.64 21.94
N TYR A 416 -2.62 -1.79 20.94
CA TYR A 416 -1.48 -1.00 20.48
C TYR A 416 -1.92 0.39 20.07
N ARG A 417 -0.99 1.33 20.11
CA ARG A 417 -1.19 2.67 19.60
C ARG A 417 -0.59 2.74 18.20
N ASP A 418 -1.40 3.06 17.20
CA ASP A 418 -0.92 3.23 15.83
C ASP A 418 -0.10 4.53 15.68
N LEU A 419 0.42 4.78 14.48
CA LEU A 419 1.25 5.96 14.20
C LEU A 419 0.51 7.31 14.33
N ARG A 420 -0.83 7.31 14.31
CA ARG A 420 -1.66 8.50 14.54
C ARG A 420 -1.92 8.74 16.02
N GLY A 421 -1.51 7.83 16.89
CA GLY A 421 -1.77 7.90 18.31
C GLY A 421 -3.11 7.29 18.70
N SER A 422 -3.85 6.67 17.78
CA SER A 422 -5.14 6.04 18.09
C SER A 422 -4.94 4.66 18.69
N LEU A 423 -5.75 4.31 19.68
CA LEU A 423 -5.67 3.03 20.38
C LEU A 423 -6.47 1.97 19.62
N GLN A 424 -5.82 0.87 19.26
CA GLN A 424 -6.38 -0.27 18.54
C GLN A 424 -6.55 -1.47 19.48
N GLY A 425 -7.60 -2.27 19.28
CA GLY A 425 -7.95 -3.42 20.11
C GLY A 425 -9.01 -3.09 21.19
N PRO A 426 -9.21 -3.97 22.20
CA PRO A 426 -8.38 -5.13 22.53
C PRO A 426 -8.52 -6.32 21.59
N TYR A 427 -7.41 -6.99 21.33
CA TYR A 427 -7.32 -8.30 20.68
C TYR A 427 -7.10 -9.37 21.74
N SER A 428 -7.97 -10.38 21.79
CA SER A 428 -8.01 -11.39 22.86
C SER A 428 -7.37 -12.70 22.43
N PHE A 429 -6.49 -13.24 23.26
CA PHE A 429 -5.77 -14.50 23.03
C PHE A 429 -5.89 -15.44 24.23
N GLU A 430 -6.23 -16.70 23.99
CA GLU A 430 -6.23 -17.71 25.05
C GLU A 430 -4.79 -18.11 25.41
N PHE A 431 -4.48 -18.06 26.71
CA PHE A 431 -3.26 -18.60 27.28
C PHE A 431 -3.58 -19.83 28.12
N LYS A 432 -3.00 -20.97 27.74
CA LYS A 432 -3.08 -22.24 28.47
C LYS A 432 -1.67 -22.72 28.80
N GLY A 433 -1.15 -22.38 29.98
CA GLY A 433 0.28 -22.52 30.29
C GLY A 433 0.79 -23.95 30.16
N LYS A 434 -0.02 -24.93 30.59
CA LYS A 434 0.29 -26.35 30.43
C LYS A 434 0.42 -26.73 28.95
N LYS A 435 -0.54 -26.33 28.12
CA LYS A 435 -0.52 -26.62 26.68
C LYS A 435 0.68 -25.97 26.00
N GLN A 436 0.97 -24.71 26.31
CA GLN A 436 2.13 -24.01 25.76
C GLN A 436 3.45 -24.73 26.10
N SER A 437 3.58 -25.22 27.34
CA SER A 437 4.75 -26.01 27.76
C SER A 437 4.84 -27.36 27.06
N GLU A 438 3.71 -28.06 26.90
CA GLU A 438 3.65 -29.35 26.19
C GLU A 438 4.06 -29.19 24.72
N ASP A 439 3.47 -28.21 24.02
CA ASP A 439 3.74 -27.93 22.61
C ASP A 439 5.21 -27.46 22.38
N ALA A 440 5.77 -26.67 23.30
CA ALA A 440 7.17 -26.23 23.22
C ALA A 440 8.16 -27.38 23.49
N ASN A 441 7.90 -28.21 24.51
CA ASN A 441 8.75 -29.35 24.84
C ASN A 441 8.75 -30.40 23.71
N GLN A 442 7.61 -30.62 23.06
CA GLN A 442 7.53 -31.48 21.88
C GLN A 442 8.42 -30.96 20.74
N ARG A 443 8.33 -29.68 20.39
CA ARG A 443 9.17 -29.07 19.34
C ARG A 443 10.67 -29.23 19.62
N VAL A 444 11.09 -29.06 20.88
CA VAL A 444 12.50 -29.28 21.25
C VAL A 444 12.89 -30.74 21.06
N LEU A 445 12.05 -31.69 21.46
CA LEU A 445 12.32 -33.13 21.26
C LEU A 445 12.46 -33.47 19.77
N GLU A 446 11.59 -32.94 18.91
CA GLU A 446 11.66 -33.16 17.46
C GLU A 446 12.91 -32.53 16.83
N ALA A 447 13.35 -31.37 17.32
CA ALA A 447 14.59 -30.73 16.88
C ALA A 447 15.86 -31.41 17.43
N THR A 448 15.75 -32.26 18.45
CA THR A 448 16.89 -32.90 19.15
C THR A 448 16.82 -34.42 19.12
N THR A 449 16.29 -34.99 18.03
CA THR A 449 16.13 -36.43 17.83
C THR A 449 17.40 -37.23 18.08
N THR A 450 18.57 -36.72 17.69
CA THR A 450 19.87 -37.38 17.89
C THR A 450 20.32 -37.47 19.35
N SER A 451 19.69 -36.73 20.26
CA SER A 451 20.09 -36.61 21.67
C SER A 451 19.12 -37.32 22.64
N TRP A 452 18.10 -38.02 22.12
CA TRP A 452 17.08 -38.65 22.96
C TRP A 452 17.66 -39.70 23.93
N VAL A 453 18.56 -40.54 23.43
CA VAL A 453 19.20 -41.57 24.24
C VAL A 453 20.70 -41.64 23.97
N SER A 454 21.46 -42.11 24.96
CA SER A 454 22.90 -42.29 24.83
C SER A 454 23.39 -43.55 25.52
N PHE A 455 24.36 -44.22 24.91
CA PHE A 455 25.02 -45.36 25.53
C PHE A 455 26.18 -44.92 26.42
N ARG A 456 26.42 -45.68 27.49
CA ARG A 456 27.62 -45.55 28.32
C ARG A 456 27.96 -46.90 28.93
N ASP A 457 29.21 -47.33 28.80
CA ASP A 457 29.69 -48.47 29.56
C ASP A 457 30.23 -47.99 30.91
N TYR A 458 29.78 -48.62 31.99
CA TYR A 458 30.14 -48.27 33.37
C TYR A 458 30.06 -49.50 34.27
N ASP A 459 31.10 -49.74 35.08
CA ASP A 459 31.17 -50.86 36.02
C ASP A 459 30.83 -52.23 35.40
N GLY A 460 31.43 -52.52 34.24
CA GLY A 460 31.20 -53.75 33.48
C GLY A 460 29.81 -53.89 32.83
N LYS A 461 28.91 -52.92 33.03
CA LYS A 461 27.55 -52.88 32.49
C LYS A 461 27.46 -51.90 31.33
N ARG A 462 26.55 -52.18 30.38
CA ARG A 462 26.15 -51.23 29.36
C ARG A 462 24.86 -50.52 29.77
N LEU A 463 24.92 -49.21 29.87
CA LEU A 463 23.78 -48.37 30.25
C LEU A 463 23.24 -47.64 29.02
N LEU A 464 21.93 -47.53 28.95
CA LEU A 464 21.22 -46.68 28.00
C LEU A 464 20.51 -45.56 28.76
N TYR A 465 20.94 -44.33 28.56
CA TYR A 465 20.42 -43.14 29.23
C TYR A 465 19.24 -42.56 28.46
N PHE A 466 18.24 -42.09 29.23
CA PHE A 466 17.04 -41.38 28.78
C PHE A 466 16.97 -39.97 29.37
N THR A 467 18.07 -39.46 29.96
CA THR A 467 18.11 -38.20 30.71
C THR A 467 17.53 -37.01 29.95
N HIS A 468 17.85 -36.87 28.66
CA HIS A 468 17.29 -35.82 27.82
C HIS A 468 15.76 -35.90 27.76
N LEU A 469 15.21 -37.08 27.44
CA LEU A 469 13.77 -37.32 27.42
C LEU A 469 13.11 -37.06 28.77
N MET A 470 13.81 -37.33 29.89
CA MET A 470 13.26 -37.10 31.23
C MET A 470 13.06 -35.62 31.55
N SER A 471 13.89 -34.72 31.05
CA SER A 471 13.70 -33.27 31.20
C SER A 471 12.45 -32.76 30.47
N TYR A 472 12.13 -33.35 29.32
CA TYR A 472 10.98 -32.97 28.49
C TYR A 472 9.77 -33.90 28.64
N ARG A 473 9.76 -34.80 29.64
CA ARG A 473 8.68 -35.79 29.86
C ARG A 473 7.29 -35.18 30.10
N GLY A 474 7.22 -33.86 30.25
CA GLY A 474 5.98 -33.09 30.23
C GLY A 474 5.17 -33.24 28.95
N SER A 475 5.80 -33.43 27.78
CA SER A 475 5.07 -33.60 26.51
C SER A 475 4.88 -35.06 26.09
N ILE A 476 5.52 -36.01 26.79
CA ILE A 476 5.59 -37.42 26.40
C ILE A 476 4.53 -38.23 27.14
N GLU A 477 3.70 -38.96 26.40
CA GLU A 477 2.76 -39.95 26.92
C GLU A 477 3.44 -41.33 27.03
N LYS A 478 4.22 -41.72 26.02
CA LYS A 478 4.86 -43.04 25.96
C LYS A 478 6.24 -42.98 25.31
N ILE A 479 7.18 -43.72 25.88
CA ILE A 479 8.51 -43.98 25.30
C ILE A 479 8.59 -45.46 24.96
N GLN A 480 8.67 -45.77 23.67
CA GLN A 480 8.89 -47.13 23.19
C GLN A 480 10.33 -47.28 22.71
N TYR A 481 10.97 -48.39 23.04
CA TYR A 481 12.32 -48.71 22.56
C TYR A 481 12.45 -50.16 22.09
N GLY A 482 13.42 -50.44 21.21
CA GLY A 482 13.76 -51.77 20.71
C GLY A 482 15.27 -51.99 20.73
N LEU A 483 15.74 -53.04 21.40
CA LEU A 483 17.17 -53.38 21.46
C LEU A 483 17.53 -54.32 20.31
N ASN A 484 18.47 -53.93 19.44
CA ASN A 484 18.80 -54.67 18.21
C ASN A 484 17.56 -55.02 17.35
N ALA A 485 16.51 -54.20 17.41
CA ALA A 485 15.26 -54.40 16.70
C ALA A 485 14.91 -53.18 15.87
N ALA A 486 14.46 -53.39 14.63
CA ALA A 486 14.09 -52.30 13.72
C ALA A 486 12.85 -51.52 14.21
N GLN A 487 11.96 -52.18 14.96
CA GLN A 487 10.76 -51.57 15.53
C GLN A 487 10.79 -51.61 17.07
N PRO A 488 10.38 -50.54 17.76
CA PRO A 488 10.27 -50.52 19.21
C PRO A 488 9.23 -51.53 19.73
N ASN A 489 9.64 -52.40 20.64
CA ASN A 489 8.79 -53.47 21.21
C ASN A 489 8.76 -53.50 22.75
N LYS A 490 9.49 -52.61 23.41
CA LYS A 490 9.51 -52.43 24.86
C LYS A 490 9.04 -51.04 25.23
N ASN A 491 8.53 -50.88 26.44
CA ASN A 491 8.11 -49.59 26.99
C ASN A 491 9.05 -49.18 28.10
N PHE A 492 9.52 -47.93 28.08
CA PHE A 492 10.25 -47.35 29.18
C PHE A 492 9.25 -46.70 30.16
N ARG A 493 9.32 -47.09 31.44
CA ARG A 493 8.44 -46.55 32.48
C ARG A 493 9.08 -45.31 33.10
N PHE A 494 8.32 -44.23 33.21
CA PHE A 494 8.76 -42.97 33.81
C PHE A 494 7.60 -42.31 34.57
N PRO A 495 7.89 -41.48 35.60
CA PRO A 495 6.85 -40.75 36.33
C PRO A 495 6.25 -39.63 35.45
N PRO A 496 4.92 -39.44 35.47
CA PRO A 496 4.28 -38.39 34.68
C PRO A 496 4.65 -37.00 35.22
N TRP A 497 4.77 -36.02 34.31
CA TRP A 497 4.84 -34.59 34.65
C TRP A 497 3.58 -33.90 34.13
N ARG A 498 2.80 -33.31 35.05
CA ARG A 498 1.51 -32.64 34.72
C ARG A 498 1.54 -31.14 34.95
N LYS A 499 2.67 -30.59 35.40
CA LYS A 499 2.88 -29.16 35.61
C LYS A 499 3.45 -28.53 34.34
N PRO A 500 3.39 -27.20 34.20
CA PRO A 500 4.06 -26.52 33.10
C PRO A 500 5.59 -26.54 33.22
N GLY A 501 6.29 -26.15 32.17
CA GLY A 501 7.75 -26.07 32.10
C GLY A 501 8.49 -27.40 31.96
N LEU A 502 9.81 -27.36 32.17
CA LEU A 502 10.68 -28.53 32.20
C LEU A 502 10.48 -29.35 33.48
N ALA A 503 10.63 -30.65 33.35
CA ALA A 503 10.41 -31.58 34.44
C ALA A 503 11.75 -31.86 35.16
N PRO A 504 11.87 -31.62 36.48
CA PRO A 504 13.12 -31.88 37.21
C PRO A 504 13.43 -33.38 37.24
N ILE A 505 14.71 -33.72 37.21
CA ILE A 505 15.19 -35.11 37.35
C ILE A 505 15.69 -35.28 38.78
N ASP A 506 14.95 -36.05 39.58
CA ASP A 506 15.30 -36.37 40.95
C ASP A 506 15.75 -37.83 41.08
N ALA A 507 16.11 -38.26 42.30
CA ALA A 507 16.53 -39.64 42.57
C ALA A 507 15.45 -40.70 42.27
N LYS A 508 14.18 -40.30 42.12
CA LYS A 508 13.05 -41.19 41.79
C LYS A 508 12.78 -41.24 40.29
N THR A 509 13.46 -40.41 39.50
CA THR A 509 13.31 -40.34 38.06
C THR A 509 14.28 -41.33 37.41
N PRO A 510 13.78 -42.39 36.75
CA PRO A 510 14.67 -43.34 36.09
C PRO A 510 15.36 -42.64 34.92
N ALA A 511 16.68 -42.47 35.01
CA ALA A 511 17.47 -41.79 33.98
C ALA A 511 18.16 -42.75 33.01
N TYR A 512 18.23 -44.04 33.34
CA TYR A 512 18.86 -45.06 32.50
C TYR A 512 18.35 -46.48 32.79
N ILE A 513 18.63 -47.40 31.87
CA ILE A 513 18.48 -48.85 32.07
C ILE A 513 19.80 -49.58 31.78
N THR A 514 19.99 -50.75 32.36
CA THR A 514 21.04 -51.68 31.93
C THR A 514 20.55 -52.48 30.73
N VAL A 515 21.37 -52.57 29.68
CA VAL A 515 21.09 -53.37 28.47
C VAL A 515 22.17 -54.44 28.28
N PRO A 516 21.90 -55.53 27.54
CA PRO A 516 22.91 -56.53 27.20
C PRO A 516 24.10 -55.90 26.48
N ARG A 517 25.32 -56.37 26.77
CA ARG A 517 26.54 -55.91 26.07
C ARG A 517 26.55 -56.27 24.58
N SER A 518 25.70 -57.18 24.14
CA SER A 518 25.46 -57.49 22.72
C SER A 518 24.58 -56.46 22.00
N THR A 519 24.06 -55.45 22.70
CA THR A 519 23.27 -54.36 22.10
C THR A 519 24.17 -53.49 21.25
N ARG A 520 23.94 -53.52 19.93
CA ARG A 520 24.63 -52.74 18.90
C ARG A 520 23.90 -51.45 18.55
N TYR A 521 22.57 -51.45 18.67
CA TYR A 521 21.76 -50.26 18.45
C TYR A 521 20.46 -50.34 19.23
N VAL A 522 19.84 -49.18 19.42
CA VAL A 522 18.48 -49.05 19.95
C VAL A 522 17.62 -48.24 18.98
N THR A 523 16.38 -48.66 18.80
CA THR A 523 15.35 -47.83 18.15
C THR A 523 14.44 -47.22 19.21
N VAL A 524 14.02 -45.98 19.03
CA VAL A 524 13.14 -45.25 19.97
C VAL A 524 12.01 -44.57 19.19
N GLN A 525 10.81 -44.64 19.74
CA GLN A 525 9.65 -43.88 19.26
C GLN A 525 8.93 -43.26 20.45
N LEU A 526 8.56 -41.99 20.30
CA LEU A 526 7.77 -41.26 21.28
C LEU A 526 6.30 -41.22 20.84
N THR A 527 5.39 -41.32 21.81
CA THR A 527 4.00 -40.88 21.67
C THR A 527 3.83 -39.66 22.56
N TYR A 528 3.40 -38.55 21.99
CA TYR A 528 3.15 -37.30 22.70
C TYR A 528 1.75 -37.29 23.32
N LYS A 529 1.53 -36.43 24.31
CA LYS A 529 0.23 -36.32 25.01
C LYS A 529 -0.93 -35.84 24.14
N ASN A 530 -0.64 -35.19 23.02
CA ASN A 530 -1.63 -34.84 22.00
C ASN A 530 -2.02 -36.04 21.11
N GLY A 531 -1.40 -37.21 21.29
CA GLY A 531 -1.65 -38.44 20.54
C GLY A 531 -0.72 -38.63 19.32
N GLU A 532 0.05 -37.62 18.93
CA GLU A 532 1.00 -37.71 17.83
C GLU A 532 2.15 -38.68 18.15
N LYS A 533 2.67 -39.33 17.11
CA LYS A 533 3.81 -40.25 17.23
C LYS A 533 4.98 -39.71 16.45
N SER A 534 6.16 -39.75 17.05
CA SER A 534 7.38 -39.45 16.34
C SER A 534 7.70 -40.52 15.29
N THR A 535 8.57 -40.17 14.36
CA THR A 535 9.29 -41.18 13.56
C THR A 535 10.14 -42.06 14.48
N VAL A 536 10.43 -43.29 14.04
CA VAL A 536 11.33 -44.20 14.74
C VAL A 536 12.76 -43.71 14.52
N GLN A 537 13.46 -43.42 15.61
CA GLN A 537 14.85 -42.97 15.60
C GLN A 537 15.79 -44.12 15.99
N ARG A 538 16.92 -44.26 15.31
CA ARG A 538 17.94 -45.27 15.59
C ARG A 538 19.19 -44.62 16.19
N PHE A 539 19.70 -45.23 17.24
CA PHE A 539 20.92 -44.82 17.93
C PHE A 539 21.86 -46.01 17.99
N ASP A 540 22.99 -45.92 17.32
CA ASP A 540 24.01 -46.95 17.32
C ASP A 540 24.92 -46.81 18.54
N TYR A 541 25.34 -47.94 19.09
CA TYR A 541 26.37 -47.97 20.11
C TYR A 541 27.71 -47.60 19.47
N PRO A 542 28.46 -46.63 20.01
CA PRO A 542 29.64 -46.07 19.36
C PRO A 542 30.91 -46.96 19.43
N GLY A 543 30.84 -48.15 20.03
CA GLY A 543 32.00 -49.00 20.32
C GLY A 543 31.96 -50.42 19.77
#